data_AF-A0A418IRU0-F1
#
_entry.id   AF-A0A418IRU0-F1
#
_cell.length_a   1.000
_cell.length_b   1.000
_cell.length_c   1.000
_cell.angle_alpha   90.00
_cell.angle_beta   90.00
_cell.angle_gamma   90.00
#
_symmetry.space_group_name_H-M   'P 1'
#
loop_
_entity.id
_entity.type
_entity.pdbx_description
1 polymer ?
#
loop_
_entity_poly.entity_id
_entity_poly.type
_entity_poly.pdbx_seq_one_letter_code
_entity_poly.pdbx_strand_id
1 'polypeptide(L)'
;MIKLNGQFFEIIEDYRECFDEETFVNRYSDILDKYDFIVGDFGYDQLRLKGFYKDSNKKAELSKRFSTIQDYLLEYCNFGCPYFILRRIPEAEMKNYVESNDIVETDFEEDKLHDVKIKPSIQDTEQ
;
A
#
# COMPACT_ATOMS: atom_id res chain seq x y z
N MET A 1 1.03 5.18 8.46
CA MET A 1 0.63 3.92 7.79
C MET A 1 -0.38 4.27 6.72
N ILE A 2 -0.28 3.67 5.54
CA ILE A 2 -1.17 3.92 4.39
C ILE A 2 -2.11 2.72 4.25
N LYS A 3 -3.38 2.95 3.93
CA LYS A 3 -4.37 1.88 3.71
C LYS A 3 -4.81 1.89 2.25
N LEU A 4 -4.55 0.80 1.53
CA LEU A 4 -4.92 0.64 0.12
C LEU A 4 -5.47 -0.76 -0.13
N ASN A 5 -6.68 -0.85 -0.72
CA ASN A 5 -7.37 -2.11 -1.01
C ASN A 5 -7.49 -3.08 0.17
N GLY A 6 -7.70 -2.56 1.39
CA GLY A 6 -7.76 -3.36 2.62
C GLY A 6 -6.40 -3.90 3.09
N GLN A 7 -5.32 -3.46 2.46
CA GLN A 7 -3.94 -3.76 2.85
C GLN A 7 -3.33 -2.52 3.49
N PHE A 8 -2.44 -2.75 4.44
CA PHE A 8 -1.74 -1.67 5.10
C PHE A 8 -0.28 -1.65 4.65
N PHE A 9 0.24 -0.44 4.44
CA PHE A 9 1.61 -0.21 4.04
C PHE A 9 2.30 0.71 5.05
N GLU A 10 3.54 0.38 5.39
CA GLU A 10 4.42 1.14 6.23
C GLU A 10 5.56 1.68 5.36
N ILE A 11 5.87 2.97 5.51
CA ILE A 11 7.03 3.57 4.84
C ILE A 11 8.27 3.15 5.64
N ILE A 12 9.15 2.37 5.01
CA ILE A 12 10.45 2.02 5.59
C ILE A 12 11.44 3.14 5.31
N GLU A 13 11.44 3.64 4.08
CA GLU A 13 12.41 4.61 3.61
C GLU A 13 11.72 5.56 2.65
N ASP A 14 12.01 6.85 2.81
CA ASP A 14 11.56 7.90 1.91
C ASP A 14 12.75 8.81 1.62
N TYR A 15 13.36 8.60 0.45
CA TYR A 15 14.51 9.37 0.01
C TYR A 15 14.05 10.58 -0.78
N ARG A 16 14.37 11.77 -0.23
CA ARG A 16 13.97 13.10 -0.72
C ARG A 16 12.49 13.44 -0.55
N GLU A 17 11.79 12.79 0.39
CA GLU A 17 10.39 13.11 0.72
C GLU A 17 9.50 13.10 -0.52
N CYS A 18 9.70 12.08 -1.37
CA CYS A 18 9.06 11.98 -2.68
C CYS A 18 7.81 11.10 -2.66
N PHE A 19 7.54 10.47 -1.52
CA PHE A 19 6.36 9.65 -1.36
C PHE A 19 5.10 10.53 -1.36
N ASP A 20 4.20 10.25 -2.30
CA ASP A 20 2.88 10.87 -2.41
C ASP A 20 1.82 9.78 -2.50
N GLU A 21 0.86 9.80 -1.57
CA GLU A 21 -0.16 8.76 -1.44
C GLU A 21 -1.06 8.69 -2.69
N GLU A 22 -1.50 9.84 -3.22
CA GLU A 22 -2.35 9.88 -4.40
C GLU A 22 -1.64 9.29 -5.62
N THR A 23 -0.39 9.67 -5.85
CA THR A 23 0.44 9.17 -6.96
C THR A 23 0.69 7.67 -6.81
N PHE A 24 0.96 7.20 -5.59
CA PHE A 24 1.10 5.78 -5.30
C PHE A 24 -0.18 5.01 -5.61
N VAL A 25 -1.33 5.44 -5.08
CA VAL A 25 -2.65 4.81 -5.29
C VAL A 25 -2.98 4.74 -6.78
N ASN A 26 -2.79 5.83 -7.50
CA ASN A 26 -3.07 5.93 -8.93
C ASN A 26 -2.22 4.97 -9.78
N ARG A 27 -0.97 4.71 -9.35
CA ARG A 27 -0.03 3.87 -10.09
C ARG A 27 -0.06 2.41 -9.65
N TYR A 28 -0.63 2.13 -8.48
CA TYR A 28 -0.74 0.81 -7.91
C TYR A 28 -1.50 -0.14 -8.82
N SER A 29 -1.12 -1.41 -8.80
CA SER A 29 -1.78 -2.45 -9.58
C SER A 29 -1.85 -3.73 -8.76
N ASP A 30 -2.96 -4.45 -8.85
CA ASP A 30 -3.22 -5.69 -8.10
C ASP A 30 -2.16 -6.78 -8.30
N ILE A 31 -1.35 -6.69 -9.37
CA ILE A 31 -0.21 -7.58 -9.56
C ILE A 31 0.88 -7.40 -8.49
N LEU A 32 0.87 -6.26 -7.80
CA LEU A 32 1.81 -5.94 -6.73
C LEU A 32 1.42 -6.58 -5.38
N ASP A 33 0.16 -6.99 -5.21
CA ASP A 33 -0.38 -7.59 -3.98
C ASP A 33 0.37 -8.86 -3.54
N LYS A 34 1.02 -9.54 -4.48
CA LYS A 34 1.79 -10.75 -4.18
C LYS A 34 3.13 -10.46 -3.51
N TYR A 35 3.59 -9.22 -3.46
CA TYR A 35 4.88 -8.83 -2.92
C TYR A 35 4.78 -8.32 -1.49
N ASP A 36 5.84 -8.54 -0.71
CA ASP A 36 5.93 -8.10 0.68
C ASP A 36 6.38 -6.62 0.78
N PHE A 37 7.16 -6.17 -0.21
CA PHE A 37 7.72 -4.83 -0.29
C PHE A 37 7.44 -4.22 -1.66
N ILE A 38 7.26 -2.91 -1.69
CA ILE A 38 7.07 -2.15 -2.91
C ILE A 38 8.06 -0.99 -2.89
N VAL A 39 8.87 -0.90 -3.93
CA VAL A 39 9.79 0.21 -4.16
C VAL A 39 9.15 1.11 -5.21
N GLY A 40 9.02 2.38 -4.87
CA GLY A 40 8.66 3.43 -5.81
C GLY A 40 9.89 4.24 -6.17
N ASP A 41 10.23 4.33 -7.44
CA ASP A 41 11.35 5.14 -7.92
C ASP A 41 10.90 6.07 -9.05
N PHE A 42 11.47 7.26 -9.12
CA PHE A 42 11.08 8.26 -10.12
C PHE A 42 12.07 8.27 -11.29
N GLY A 43 11.66 7.66 -12.40
CA GLY A 43 12.40 7.69 -13.66
C GLY A 43 11.77 8.71 -14.62
N TYR A 44 12.54 9.73 -15.04
CA TYR A 44 12.03 10.80 -15.94
C TYR A 44 10.72 11.42 -15.44
N ASP A 45 10.66 11.73 -14.14
CA ASP A 45 9.48 12.27 -13.45
C ASP A 45 8.23 11.36 -13.47
N GLN A 46 8.39 10.09 -13.82
CA GLN A 46 7.33 9.09 -13.74
C GLN A 46 7.59 8.10 -12.61
N LEU A 47 6.57 7.90 -11.77
CA LEU A 47 6.61 6.90 -10.72
C LEU A 47 6.59 5.49 -11.33
N ARG A 48 7.61 4.71 -10.99
CA ARG A 48 7.74 3.29 -11.30
C ARG A 48 7.60 2.51 -10.00
N LEU A 49 6.65 1.56 -9.99
CA LEU A 49 6.46 0.66 -8.86
C LEU A 49 7.04 -0.71 -9.17
N LYS A 50 7.88 -1.21 -8.27
CA LYS A 50 8.51 -2.52 -8.36
C LYS A 50 8.29 -3.30 -7.06
N GLY A 51 7.75 -4.51 -7.19
CA GLY A 51 7.50 -5.39 -6.04
C GLY A 51 8.69 -6.31 -5.73
N PHE A 52 8.95 -6.50 -4.44
CA PHE A 52 10.00 -7.36 -3.89
C PHE A 52 9.44 -8.25 -2.78
N TYR A 53 10.03 -9.43 -2.62
CA TYR A 53 9.75 -10.40 -1.58
C TYR A 53 10.73 -10.26 -0.42
N LYS A 54 10.32 -10.68 0.76
CA LYS A 54 11.24 -10.89 1.88
C LYS A 54 12.31 -11.93 1.54
N ASP A 55 13.52 -11.73 2.06
CA ASP A 55 14.66 -12.63 1.82
C ASP A 55 14.43 -14.05 2.35
N SER A 56 13.56 -14.19 3.36
CA SER A 56 13.18 -15.49 3.93
C SER A 56 12.38 -16.36 2.95
N ASN A 57 11.85 -15.79 1.85
CA ASN A 57 11.07 -16.53 0.87
C ASN A 57 11.99 -17.32 -0.08
N LYS A 58 12.20 -18.60 0.22
CA LYS A 58 13.03 -19.50 -0.61
C LYS A 58 12.52 -19.71 -2.04
N LYS A 59 11.24 -19.41 -2.31
CA LYS A 59 10.65 -19.48 -3.67
C LYS A 59 10.79 -18.18 -4.46
N ALA A 60 11.22 -17.09 -3.81
CA ALA A 60 11.40 -15.82 -4.48
C ALA A 60 12.63 -15.86 -5.39
N GLU A 61 12.45 -15.37 -6.61
CA GLU A 61 13.52 -15.09 -7.55
C GLU A 61 14.54 -14.14 -6.91
N LEU A 62 15.84 -14.42 -7.07
CA LEU A 62 16.90 -13.67 -6.38
C LEU A 62 16.82 -12.17 -6.67
N SER A 63 16.48 -11.81 -7.91
CA SER A 63 16.33 -10.43 -8.41
C SER A 63 15.18 -9.64 -7.78
N LYS A 64 14.26 -10.31 -7.07
CA LYS A 64 13.08 -9.73 -6.44
C LYS A 64 13.14 -9.88 -4.93
N ARG A 65 14.33 -9.93 -4.35
CA ARG A 65 14.53 -10.01 -2.90
C ARG A 65 14.71 -8.63 -2.30
N PHE A 66 14.40 -8.50 -1.02
CA PHE A 66 14.64 -7.26 -0.29
C PHE A 66 16.12 -6.87 -0.35
N SER A 67 17.02 -7.85 -0.21
CA SER A 67 18.46 -7.65 -0.31
C SER A 67 18.93 -7.03 -1.63
N THR A 68 18.19 -7.24 -2.73
CA THR A 68 18.55 -6.74 -4.07
C THR A 68 17.90 -5.40 -4.42
N ILE A 69 17.13 -4.80 -3.50
CA ILE A 69 16.52 -3.48 -3.73
C ILE A 69 17.59 -2.43 -3.96
N GLN A 70 18.68 -2.47 -3.17
CA GLN A 70 19.77 -1.53 -3.31
C GLN A 70 20.43 -1.61 -4.69
N ASP A 71 20.66 -2.84 -5.17
CA ASP A 71 21.22 -3.08 -6.51
C ASP A 71 20.27 -2.57 -7.61
N TYR A 72 18.96 -2.82 -7.45
CA TYR A 72 17.94 -2.29 -8.36
C TYR A 72 17.96 -0.75 -8.40
N LEU A 73 18.02 -0.09 -7.26
CA LEU A 73 18.10 1.37 -7.22
C LEU A 73 19.38 1.87 -7.89
N LEU A 74 20.53 1.25 -7.64
CA LEU A 74 21.80 1.64 -8.27
C LEU A 74 21.80 1.44 -9.79
N GLU A 75 21.12 0.41 -10.29
CA GLU A 75 21.07 0.09 -11.72
C GLU A 75 20.06 0.94 -12.48
N TYR A 76 18.89 1.23 -11.88
CA TYR A 76 17.75 1.85 -12.57
C TYR A 76 17.43 3.29 -12.10
N CYS A 77 17.86 3.70 -10.92
CA CYS A 77 17.64 5.02 -10.33
C CYS A 77 18.96 5.81 -10.42
N ASN A 78 19.02 6.79 -11.33
CA ASN A 78 20.22 7.62 -11.53
C ASN A 78 20.62 8.35 -10.24
N PHE A 79 21.85 8.88 -10.17
CA PHE A 79 22.29 9.65 -9.00
C PHE A 79 21.30 10.76 -8.61
N GLY A 80 20.85 10.75 -7.35
CA GLY A 80 19.90 11.72 -6.83
C GLY A 80 18.44 11.50 -7.27
N CYS A 81 18.14 10.36 -7.89
CA CYS A 81 16.79 9.92 -8.18
C CYS A 81 16.00 9.73 -6.86
N PRO A 82 14.83 10.38 -6.70
CA PRO A 82 13.98 10.16 -5.54
C PRO A 82 13.40 8.75 -5.57
N TYR A 83 13.31 8.12 -4.41
CA TYR A 83 12.68 6.81 -4.26
C TYR A 83 12.10 6.64 -2.86
N PHE A 84 11.17 5.72 -2.72
CA PHE A 84 10.59 5.31 -1.45
C PHE A 84 10.43 3.78 -1.40
N ILE A 85 10.43 3.23 -0.19
CA ILE A 85 10.26 1.80 0.06
C ILE A 85 9.11 1.62 1.05
N LEU A 86 8.09 0.89 0.60
CA LEU A 86 6.94 0.51 1.40
C LEU A 86 7.02 -0.96 1.77
N ARG A 87 6.71 -1.28 3.03
CA ARG A 87 6.46 -2.64 3.51
C ARG A 87 4.98 -2.86 3.63
N ARG A 88 4.49 -3.95 3.07
CA ARG A 88 3.14 -4.41 3.33
C ARG A 88 3.07 -5.03 4.73
N ILE A 89 2.13 -4.57 5.53
CA ILE A 89 1.86 -5.09 6.87
C ILE A 89 0.74 -6.14 6.77
N PRO A 90 1.01 -7.40 7.10
CA PRO A 90 -0.03 -8.40 7.24
C PRO A 90 -1.03 -7.98 8.32
N GLU A 91 -2.30 -8.29 8.12
CA GLU A 91 -3.36 -8.00 9.10
C GLU A 91 -3.07 -8.65 10.48
N ALA A 92 -2.40 -9.79 10.49
CA ALA A 92 -1.93 -10.44 11.72
C ALA A 92 -0.89 -9.62 12.49
N GLU A 93 -0.05 -8.85 11.80
CA GLU A 93 0.94 -7.95 12.43
C GLU A 93 0.34 -6.59 12.81
N MET A 94 -0.78 -6.20 12.18
CA MET A 94 -1.50 -4.96 12.52
C MET A 94 -1.97 -4.95 13.98
N LYS A 95 -2.43 -6.09 14.49
CA LYS A 95 -2.87 -6.23 15.89
C LYS A 95 -1.78 -5.84 16.88
N ASN A 96 -0.55 -6.28 16.63
CA ASN A 96 0.60 -5.95 17.47
C ASN A 96 0.92 -4.45 17.39
N TYR A 97 0.76 -3.81 16.23
CA TYR A 97 1.01 -2.38 16.06
C TYR A 97 0.02 -1.51 16.84
N VAL A 98 -1.25 -1.93 16.92
CA VAL A 98 -2.30 -1.28 17.72
C VAL A 98 -2.06 -1.49 19.21
N GLU A 99 -1.71 -2.71 19.63
CA GLU A 99 -1.37 -3.03 21.03
C GLU A 99 -0.10 -2.30 21.53
N SER A 100 0.91 -2.12 20.68
CA SER A 100 2.20 -1.53 21.08
C SER A 100 2.17 -0.01 21.20
N ASN A 101 1.23 0.66 20.55
CA ASN A 101 1.16 2.12 20.49
C ASN A 101 0.03 2.72 21.34
N ASP A 102 -0.64 1.94 22.20
CA ASP A 102 -1.80 2.35 23.00
C ASP A 102 -2.86 3.11 22.18
N ILE A 103 -3.02 2.75 20.89
CA ILE A 103 -4.05 3.32 20.02
C ILE A 103 -5.36 2.63 20.40
N VAL A 104 -6.18 3.34 21.18
CA VAL A 104 -7.51 2.89 21.58
C VAL A 104 -8.31 2.51 20.33
N GLU A 105 -8.98 1.34 20.35
CA GLU A 105 -9.79 0.76 19.26
C GLU A 105 -10.94 1.66 18.74
N THR A 106 -11.04 2.91 19.16
CA THR A 106 -12.18 3.81 18.91
C THR A 106 -12.21 4.52 17.55
N ASP A 107 -11.14 4.48 16.75
CA ASP A 107 -11.09 5.27 15.50
C ASP A 107 -11.26 4.45 14.20
N PHE A 108 -11.62 3.17 14.29
CA PHE A 108 -12.14 2.41 13.15
C PHE A 108 -13.68 2.42 13.17
N GLU A 109 -14.29 3.61 13.14
CA GLU A 109 -15.70 3.69 12.74
C GLU A 109 -15.81 3.20 11.29
N GLU A 110 -16.61 2.15 11.13
CA GLU A 110 -17.10 1.62 9.87
C GLU A 110 -17.47 2.76 8.91
N ASP A 111 -16.82 2.80 7.75
CA ASP A 111 -17.41 3.43 6.56
C ASP A 111 -18.71 2.68 6.25
N LYS A 112 -19.80 3.17 6.84
CA LYS A 112 -21.17 2.75 6.58
C LYS A 112 -21.54 3.14 5.16
N LEU A 113 -21.14 2.31 4.19
CA LEU A 113 -21.85 2.30 2.92
C LEU A 113 -23.22 1.66 3.17
N HIS A 114 -24.20 2.53 3.33
CA HIS A 114 -25.60 2.21 3.57
C HIS A 114 -26.15 1.31 2.46
N ASP A 115 -26.68 0.15 2.83
CA ASP A 115 -27.74 -0.54 2.07
C ASP A 115 -28.96 0.40 1.98
N VAL A 116 -29.02 1.24 0.95
CA VAL A 116 -30.24 1.94 0.59
C VAL A 116 -31.22 0.91 0.03
N LYS A 117 -31.96 0.27 0.93
CA LYS A 117 -33.21 -0.43 0.58
C LYS A 117 -34.20 0.60 0.07
N ILE A 118 -34.18 0.84 -1.24
CA ILE A 118 -35.26 1.56 -1.91
C ILE A 118 -36.53 0.73 -1.73
N LYS A 119 -37.40 1.14 -0.79
CA LYS A 119 -38.77 0.64 -0.74
C LYS A 119 -39.53 1.27 -1.91
N PRO A 120 -40.30 0.50 -2.70
CA PRO A 120 -41.15 1.05 -3.74
C PRO A 120 -42.18 1.98 -3.10
N SER A 121 -42.26 3.22 -3.59
CA SER A 121 -43.29 4.17 -3.19
C SER A 121 -44.63 3.68 -3.75
N ILE A 122 -45.47 3.16 -2.86
CA ILE A 122 -46.89 2.90 -3.12
C ILE A 122 -47.56 4.28 -3.17
N GLN A 123 -48.01 4.71 -4.34
CA GLN A 123 -48.98 5.79 -4.47
C GLN A 123 -50.37 5.15 -4.46
N ASP A 124 -50.95 5.05 -3.27
CA ASP A 124 -52.38 4.89 -3.11
C ASP A 124 -52.94 6.13 -2.41
N THR A 125 -54.10 6.56 -2.91
CA THR A 125 -55.27 7.21 -2.27
C THR A 125 -55.77 8.28 -3.24
N GLU A 126 -56.67 7.94 -4.18
CA GLU A 126 -58.14 7.91 -4.02
C GLU A 126 -58.77 9.29 -3.74
N GLN A 127 -59.51 9.79 -4.74
CA GLN A 127 -60.89 10.33 -4.74
C GLN A 127 -61.08 11.48 -5.73
#